data_AF-A0AA39N5W8-F1
#
_entry.id   AF-A0AA39N5W8-F1
#
_cell.length_a   1.000
_cell.length_b   1.000
_cell.length_c   1.000
_cell.angle_alpha   90.00
_cell.angle_beta   90.00
_cell.angle_gamma   90.00
#
_symmetry.space_group_name_H-M   'P 1'
#
loop_
_entity.id
_entity.type
_entity.pdbx_description
1 polymer ?
#
loop_
_entity_poly.entity_id
_entity_poly.type
_entity_poly.pdbx_seq_one_letter_code
_entity_poly.pdbx_strand_id
1 'polypeptide(L)'
;MVLNFNDALPYFLDEIYDDVFRMLSVFIKDSSLDDTSLSLPESDLSHTIIRPSLFTVVGSIRDQAFSSQEATAVITVLDDILFPRDPSHIASSWKELCDRTISLMVDFITINWDHTPHSSYRFNTACWVLTNLLAKRSPLAFTVFLEKQCLQFLGNHTFREASVAMVSEYVAGIFAMQHGSDGAVDAAMLQLHMDYLHNPHNLFTACSILATHGMNNNRSVIHRNIMALVQLHPRDATWDECRRKLRDLVESDGRDFFSKQLTWTGYDEIRPLHTDEIQLEKENIRYAIHVLDDFFDHEGHTVVPSELSPAATTDRAHRSLFGMVPW
;
A
#
# COMPACT_ATOMS: atom_id res chain seq x y z
N MET A 1 -23.78 -26.41 29.12
CA MET A 1 -22.65 -26.52 28.17
C MET A 1 -21.95 -25.17 28.21
N VAL A 2 -20.73 -25.11 28.74
CA VAL A 2 -19.95 -23.88 28.83
C VAL A 2 -19.18 -23.77 27.52
N LEU A 3 -19.55 -22.82 26.66
CA LEU A 3 -18.79 -22.52 25.44
C LEU A 3 -17.48 -21.85 25.85
N ASN A 4 -16.36 -22.24 25.21
CA ASN A 4 -15.13 -21.47 25.34
C ASN A 4 -15.34 -20.08 24.74
N PHE A 5 -14.59 -19.08 25.22
CA PHE A 5 -14.71 -17.69 24.77
C PHE A 5 -14.64 -17.53 23.24
N ASN A 6 -13.81 -18.33 22.57
CA ASN A 6 -13.68 -18.35 21.11
C ASN A 6 -14.94 -18.90 20.40
N ASP A 7 -15.69 -19.80 21.04
CA ASP A 7 -16.90 -20.42 20.47
C ASP A 7 -18.16 -19.60 20.79
N ALA A 8 -18.10 -18.81 21.85
CA ALA A 8 -19.17 -17.89 22.25
C ALA A 8 -19.06 -16.52 21.57
N LEU A 9 -17.88 -16.21 21.00
CA LEU A 9 -17.57 -14.94 20.35
C LEU A 9 -18.64 -14.48 19.34
N PRO A 10 -19.24 -15.34 18.49
CA PRO A 10 -20.25 -14.90 17.51
C PRO A 10 -21.58 -14.43 18.11
N TYR A 11 -21.90 -14.82 19.35
CA TYR A 11 -23.22 -14.61 19.98
C TYR A 11 -23.26 -13.37 20.88
N PHE A 12 -22.11 -12.89 21.33
CA PHE A 12 -21.99 -11.64 22.08
C PHE A 12 -21.74 -10.42 21.18
N LEU A 13 -21.78 -10.62 19.85
CA LEU A 13 -21.49 -9.60 18.85
C LEU A 13 -22.61 -8.56 18.63
N ASP A 14 -23.73 -8.63 19.37
CA ASP A 14 -24.85 -7.69 19.16
C ASP A 14 -25.14 -6.82 20.41
N GLU A 15 -25.11 -7.35 21.64
CA GLU A 15 -25.49 -6.58 22.85
C GLU A 15 -24.37 -5.70 23.44
N ILE A 16 -23.11 -6.07 23.24
CA ILE A 16 -21.94 -5.28 23.70
C ILE A 16 -21.79 -3.98 22.88
N TYR A 17 -22.54 -3.85 21.79
CA TYR A 17 -22.34 -2.89 20.72
C TYR A 17 -23.08 -1.57 21.00
N ASP A 18 -24.28 -1.62 21.57
CA ASP A 18 -25.11 -0.43 21.85
C ASP A 18 -24.53 0.50 22.94
N ASP A 19 -23.93 -0.06 23.99
CA ASP A 19 -23.42 0.72 25.13
C ASP A 19 -22.13 1.48 24.79
N VAL A 20 -21.37 1.00 23.80
CA VAL A 20 -20.13 1.59 23.30
C VAL A 20 -20.40 2.82 22.44
N PHE A 21 -21.40 2.75 21.54
CA PHE A 21 -21.81 3.88 20.69
C PHE A 21 -22.34 5.07 21.51
N ARG A 22 -23.05 4.79 22.61
CA ARG A 22 -23.52 5.83 23.52
C ARG A 22 -22.36 6.60 24.16
N MET A 23 -21.21 5.96 24.40
CA MET A 23 -20.07 6.57 25.10
C MET A 23 -19.22 7.48 24.18
N LEU A 24 -18.98 7.06 22.93
CA LEU A 24 -18.27 7.88 21.93
C LEU A 24 -19.11 9.08 21.46
N SER A 25 -20.43 8.93 21.34
CA SER A 25 -21.32 10.07 21.04
C SER A 25 -21.33 11.13 22.15
N VAL A 26 -21.10 10.75 23.41
CA VAL A 26 -20.98 11.69 24.55
C VAL A 26 -19.62 12.39 24.48
N PHE A 27 -18.54 11.65 24.20
CA PHE A 27 -17.19 12.22 24.09
C PHE A 27 -17.07 13.24 22.94
N ILE A 28 -17.69 12.96 21.79
CA ILE A 28 -17.69 13.85 20.62
C ILE A 28 -18.56 15.09 20.84
N LYS A 29 -19.68 14.99 21.59
CA LYS A 29 -20.55 16.14 21.88
C LYS A 29 -19.97 17.15 22.86
N ASP A 30 -19.07 16.70 23.74
CA ASP A 30 -18.45 17.56 24.77
C ASP A 30 -17.09 18.14 24.32
N SER A 31 -16.63 17.82 23.11
CA SER A 31 -15.32 18.26 22.59
C SER A 31 -15.36 19.66 21.97
N SER A 32 -15.62 20.70 22.77
CA SER A 32 -15.17 22.06 22.48
C SER A 32 -13.78 22.28 23.09
N LEU A 33 -12.76 21.62 22.52
CA LEU A 33 -11.37 21.78 22.97
C LEU A 33 -10.57 22.55 21.94
N ASP A 34 -10.49 23.85 22.21
CA ASP A 34 -9.44 24.74 21.72
C ASP A 34 -8.06 24.24 22.24
N ASP A 35 -7.09 24.17 21.34
CA ASP A 35 -5.64 24.20 21.59
C ASP A 35 -5.10 23.47 22.84
N THR A 36 -5.40 22.17 23.00
CA THR A 36 -4.68 21.33 23.96
C THR A 36 -4.09 20.10 23.28
N SER A 37 -2.76 20.12 23.13
CA SER A 37 -1.95 18.93 22.91
C SER A 37 -2.35 17.83 23.89
N LEU A 38 -2.80 16.69 23.35
CA LEU A 38 -3.11 15.47 24.11
C LEU A 38 -1.83 14.95 24.78
N SER A 39 -1.54 15.41 25.99
CA SER A 39 -0.62 14.74 26.90
C SER A 39 -1.32 13.47 27.41
N LEU A 40 -0.97 12.32 26.81
CA LEU A 40 -1.30 11.01 27.36
C LEU A 40 -0.81 10.94 28.81
N PRO A 41 -1.64 10.50 29.78
CA PRO A 41 -1.21 10.42 31.17
C PRO A 41 -0.04 9.45 31.31
N GLU A 42 1.08 9.90 31.89
CA GLU A 42 2.31 9.14 32.22
C GLU A 42 2.09 8.03 33.29
N SER A 43 0.90 7.43 33.34
CA SER A 43 0.49 6.50 34.38
C SER A 43 0.45 5.06 33.84
N ASP A 44 0.95 4.11 34.64
CA ASP A 44 0.85 2.64 34.48
C ASP A 44 -0.60 2.14 34.24
N LEU A 45 -1.61 3.00 34.38
CA LEU A 45 -3.02 2.72 34.09
C LEU A 45 -3.42 2.90 32.62
N SER A 46 -2.57 3.55 31.79
CA SER A 46 -2.86 3.81 30.37
C SER A 46 -2.99 2.52 29.55
N HIS A 47 -2.13 1.52 29.80
CA HIS A 47 -2.21 0.22 29.13
C HIS A 47 -3.50 -0.55 29.43
N THR A 48 -4.06 -0.39 30.63
CA THR A 48 -5.25 -1.12 31.08
C THR A 48 -6.54 -0.52 30.52
N ILE A 49 -6.54 0.75 30.11
CA ILE A 49 -7.73 1.46 29.60
C ILE A 49 -7.68 1.58 28.07
N ILE A 50 -6.51 1.83 27.49
CA ILE A 50 -6.36 2.02 26.05
C ILE A 50 -6.51 0.67 25.32
N ARG A 51 -6.07 -0.46 25.91
CA ARG A 51 -6.17 -1.80 25.28
C ARG A 51 -7.63 -2.29 25.16
N PRO A 52 -8.49 -2.17 26.19
CA PRO A 52 -9.93 -2.36 26.01
C PRO A 52 -10.53 -1.37 25.02
N SER A 53 -10.13 -0.10 25.06
CA SER A 53 -10.67 0.94 24.15
C SER A 53 -10.35 0.66 22.68
N LEU A 54 -9.17 0.16 22.36
CA LEU A 54 -8.82 -0.25 20.99
C LEU A 54 -9.46 -1.57 20.58
N PHE A 55 -9.60 -2.53 21.50
CA PHE A 55 -10.39 -3.75 21.24
C PHE A 55 -11.86 -3.41 20.93
N THR A 56 -12.38 -2.41 21.64
CA THR A 56 -13.69 -1.79 21.44
C THR A 56 -13.78 -1.04 20.10
N VAL A 57 -12.76 -0.25 19.71
CA VAL A 57 -12.67 0.46 18.41
C VAL A 57 -12.61 -0.51 17.22
N VAL A 58 -11.85 -1.61 17.35
CA VAL A 58 -11.76 -2.66 16.33
C VAL A 58 -13.10 -3.40 16.16
N GLY A 59 -13.85 -3.56 17.26
CA GLY A 59 -15.25 -4.00 17.22
C GLY A 59 -16.15 -3.03 16.46
N SER A 60 -16.06 -1.72 16.74
CA SER A 60 -16.86 -0.66 16.11
C SER A 60 -16.69 -0.52 14.59
N ILE A 61 -15.52 -0.86 14.03
CA ILE A 61 -15.26 -0.84 12.58
C ILE A 61 -16.20 -1.81 11.83
N ARG A 62 -16.66 -2.87 12.50
CA ARG A 62 -17.49 -3.91 11.89
C ARG A 62 -18.95 -3.46 11.64
N ASP A 63 -19.46 -2.45 12.36
CA ASP A 63 -20.92 -2.22 12.46
C ASP A 63 -21.51 -0.89 11.91
N GLN A 64 -20.75 -0.03 11.18
CA GLN A 64 -21.23 1.26 10.55
C GLN A 64 -21.73 2.23 11.63
N ALA A 65 -21.33 3.50 11.71
CA ALA A 65 -20.96 4.41 10.67
C ALA A 65 -19.96 5.40 11.27
N PHE A 66 -18.78 5.51 10.66
CA PHE A 66 -17.96 6.69 10.88
C PHE A 66 -18.41 7.73 9.86
N SER A 67 -18.68 8.95 10.31
CA SER A 67 -18.61 10.14 9.48
C SER A 67 -17.17 10.35 9.00
N SER A 68 -16.98 11.16 7.95
CA SER A 68 -15.65 11.56 7.49
C SER A 68 -14.79 12.17 8.60
N GLN A 69 -15.41 12.85 9.57
CA GLN A 69 -14.73 13.41 10.73
C GLN A 69 -14.28 12.33 11.71
N GLU A 70 -15.12 11.34 11.99
CA GLU A 70 -14.73 10.23 12.87
C GLU A 70 -13.66 9.34 12.23
N ALA A 71 -13.72 9.09 10.92
CA ALA A 71 -12.64 8.39 10.21
C ALA A 71 -11.31 9.17 10.31
N THR A 72 -11.36 10.49 10.19
CA THR A 72 -10.18 11.35 10.37
C THR A 72 -9.67 11.29 11.81
N ALA A 73 -10.55 11.36 12.81
CA ALA A 73 -10.17 11.27 14.22
C ALA A 73 -9.59 9.89 14.57
N VAL A 74 -10.19 8.81 14.06
CA VAL A 74 -9.66 7.44 14.20
C VAL A 74 -8.30 7.33 13.54
N ILE A 75 -8.08 7.92 12.35
CA ILE A 75 -6.75 7.95 11.75
C ILE A 75 -5.77 8.73 12.60
N THR A 76 -6.12 9.89 13.13
CA THR A 76 -5.23 10.67 14.01
C THR A 76 -4.87 9.88 15.26
N VAL A 77 -5.85 9.23 15.89
CA VAL A 77 -5.63 8.38 17.06
C VAL A 77 -4.76 7.18 16.70
N LEU A 78 -5.04 6.50 15.59
CA LEU A 78 -4.19 5.42 15.08
C LEU A 78 -2.79 5.92 14.75
N ASP A 79 -2.63 7.14 14.24
CA ASP A 79 -1.33 7.74 13.95
C ASP A 79 -0.53 7.97 15.24
N ASP A 80 -1.16 8.55 16.25
CA ASP A 80 -0.58 8.76 17.57
C ASP A 80 -0.22 7.43 18.26
N ILE A 81 -1.01 6.38 18.02
CA ILE A 81 -0.77 5.02 18.53
C ILE A 81 0.33 4.29 17.75
N LEU A 82 0.35 4.41 16.42
CA LEU A 82 1.28 3.70 15.54
C LEU A 82 2.65 4.37 15.49
N PHE A 83 2.71 5.69 15.73
CA PHE A 83 3.92 6.49 15.73
C PHE A 83 4.07 7.27 17.04
N PRO A 84 4.14 6.59 18.20
CA PRO A 84 4.27 7.29 19.46
C PRO A 84 5.64 7.96 19.54
N ARG A 85 5.65 9.17 20.11
CA ARG A 85 6.85 10.03 20.18
C ARG A 85 8.00 9.43 20.97
N ASP A 86 7.74 8.43 21.82
CA ASP A 86 8.76 7.69 22.57
C ASP A 86 8.64 6.17 22.30
N PRO A 87 9.46 5.62 21.40
CA PRO A 87 9.48 4.20 21.06
C PRO A 87 9.92 3.30 22.23
N SER A 88 10.62 3.85 23.23
CA SER A 88 11.26 3.06 24.28
C SER A 88 10.30 2.46 25.30
N HIS A 89 9.07 2.96 25.35
CA HIS A 89 8.01 2.52 26.27
C HIS A 89 6.84 1.80 25.58
N ILE A 90 6.90 1.58 24.26
CA ILE A 90 5.88 0.79 23.57
C ILE A 90 6.05 -0.68 23.95
N ALA A 91 5.28 -1.11 24.95
CA ALA A 91 5.16 -2.51 25.30
C ALA A 91 4.85 -3.36 24.05
N SER A 92 5.47 -4.54 23.92
CA SER A 92 5.24 -5.50 22.82
C SER A 92 3.75 -5.78 22.55
N SER A 93 2.91 -5.65 23.57
CA SER A 93 1.44 -5.74 23.50
C SER A 93 0.78 -4.72 22.57
N TRP A 94 1.36 -3.54 22.40
CA TRP A 94 0.84 -2.50 21.50
C TRP A 94 1.07 -2.84 20.04
N LYS A 95 2.29 -3.27 19.71
CA LYS A 95 2.64 -3.73 18.37
C LYS A 95 1.72 -4.87 17.95
N GLU A 96 1.50 -5.85 18.83
CA GLU A 96 0.59 -6.97 18.61
C GLU A 96 -0.85 -6.52 18.35
N LEU A 97 -1.35 -5.52 19.08
CA LEU A 97 -2.70 -5.00 18.89
C LEU A 97 -2.85 -4.26 17.56
N CYS A 98 -1.86 -3.44 17.19
CA CYS A 98 -1.85 -2.71 15.93
C CYS A 98 -1.78 -3.67 14.74
N ASP A 99 -0.88 -4.65 14.81
CA ASP A 99 -0.76 -5.72 13.83
C ASP A 99 -2.09 -6.45 13.63
N ARG A 100 -2.72 -6.88 14.73
CA ARG A 100 -4.04 -7.53 14.70
C ARG A 100 -5.12 -6.63 14.10
N THR A 101 -5.09 -5.33 14.38
CA THR A 101 -6.07 -4.36 13.88
C THR A 101 -5.94 -4.20 12.36
N ILE A 102 -4.72 -4.00 11.85
CA ILE A 102 -4.46 -3.88 10.42
C ILE A 102 -4.77 -5.20 9.71
N SER A 103 -4.42 -6.33 10.31
CA SER A 103 -4.75 -7.67 9.82
C SER A 103 -6.27 -7.87 9.68
N LEU A 104 -7.06 -7.50 10.70
CA LEU A 104 -8.52 -7.54 10.65
C LEU A 104 -9.10 -6.58 9.59
N MET A 105 -8.49 -5.41 9.40
CA MET A 105 -8.90 -4.49 8.33
C MET A 105 -8.67 -5.10 6.95
N VAL A 106 -7.52 -5.75 6.71
CA VAL A 106 -7.25 -6.44 5.44
C VAL A 106 -8.20 -7.63 5.24
N ASP A 107 -8.50 -8.39 6.30
CA ASP A 107 -9.49 -9.47 6.22
C ASP A 107 -10.88 -8.91 5.88
N PHE A 108 -11.28 -7.79 6.49
CA PHE A 108 -12.53 -7.11 6.17
C PHE A 108 -12.58 -6.65 4.70
N ILE A 109 -11.51 -6.02 4.20
CA ILE A 109 -11.38 -5.60 2.79
C ILE A 109 -11.54 -6.82 1.87
N THR A 110 -10.81 -7.91 2.18
CA THR A 110 -10.79 -9.15 1.40
C THR A 110 -12.18 -9.78 1.34
N ILE A 111 -12.83 -9.98 2.50
CA ILE A 111 -14.17 -10.59 2.59
C ILE A 111 -15.19 -9.77 1.79
N ASN A 112 -15.12 -8.43 1.86
CA ASN A 112 -16.09 -7.55 1.22
C ASN A 112 -15.73 -7.13 -0.21
N TRP A 113 -14.62 -7.62 -0.76
CA TRP A 113 -14.10 -7.13 -2.05
C TRP A 113 -15.05 -7.33 -3.22
N ASP A 114 -15.75 -8.47 -3.29
CA ASP A 114 -16.71 -8.77 -4.36
C ASP A 114 -18.16 -8.48 -3.96
N HIS A 115 -18.40 -8.01 -2.73
CA HIS A 115 -19.77 -7.82 -2.24
C HIS A 115 -20.43 -6.56 -2.82
N THR A 116 -21.76 -6.63 -2.93
CA THR A 116 -22.65 -5.59 -3.48
C THR A 116 -22.64 -4.28 -2.66
N PRO A 117 -23.09 -3.15 -3.25
CA PRO A 117 -22.76 -1.78 -2.80
C PRO A 117 -23.19 -1.37 -1.38
N HIS A 118 -24.01 -2.16 -0.69
CA HIS A 118 -24.64 -1.76 0.59
C HIS A 118 -23.61 -1.56 1.72
N SER A 119 -22.38 -2.08 1.57
CA SER A 119 -21.25 -1.86 2.50
C SER A 119 -20.12 -0.98 1.95
N SER A 120 -20.33 -0.37 0.79
CA SER A 120 -19.33 0.40 0.04
C SER A 120 -18.58 1.45 0.86
N TYR A 121 -19.29 2.21 1.71
CA TYR A 121 -18.67 3.23 2.54
C TYR A 121 -17.65 2.64 3.51
N ARG A 122 -17.98 1.53 4.20
CA ARG A 122 -17.05 0.87 5.15
C ARG A 122 -15.83 0.33 4.40
N PHE A 123 -16.09 -0.34 3.27
CA PHE A 123 -15.05 -0.91 2.43
C PHE A 123 -14.08 0.18 1.92
N ASN A 124 -14.61 1.29 1.43
CA ASN A 124 -13.82 2.43 0.96
C ASN A 124 -13.00 3.04 2.10
N THR A 125 -13.59 3.21 3.30
CA THR A 125 -12.87 3.69 4.48
C THR A 125 -11.74 2.74 4.87
N ALA A 126 -11.96 1.43 4.88
CA ALA A 126 -10.91 0.47 5.21
C ALA A 126 -9.76 0.49 4.20
N CYS A 127 -10.06 0.52 2.89
CA CYS A 127 -9.04 0.67 1.85
C CYS A 127 -8.27 1.99 1.98
N TRP A 128 -8.97 3.08 2.31
CA TRP A 128 -8.36 4.39 2.51
C TRP A 128 -7.46 4.41 3.75
N VAL A 129 -7.87 3.82 4.87
CA VAL A 129 -7.02 3.69 6.06
C VAL A 129 -5.75 2.91 5.71
N LEU A 130 -5.87 1.75 5.08
CA LEU A 130 -4.71 0.95 4.67
C LEU A 130 -3.79 1.72 3.72
N THR A 131 -4.35 2.43 2.75
CA THR A 131 -3.59 3.29 1.82
C THR A 131 -2.81 4.37 2.57
N ASN A 132 -3.43 5.06 3.53
CA ASN A 132 -2.74 6.08 4.33
C ASN A 132 -1.62 5.49 5.18
N LEU A 133 -1.81 4.30 5.74
CA LEU A 133 -0.76 3.62 6.51
C LEU A 133 0.44 3.26 5.63
N LEU A 134 0.20 2.82 4.38
CA LEU A 134 1.24 2.57 3.39
C LEU A 134 1.95 3.87 2.96
N ALA A 135 1.19 4.94 2.73
CA ALA A 135 1.72 6.26 2.38
C ALA A 135 2.63 6.83 3.48
N LYS A 136 2.23 6.63 4.75
CA LYS A 136 3.02 6.99 5.94
C LYS A 136 4.16 6.02 6.24
N ARG A 137 4.42 5.04 5.37
CA ARG A 137 5.54 4.09 5.48
C ARG A 137 5.50 3.27 6.77
N SER A 138 4.30 3.00 7.29
CA SER A 138 4.12 2.19 8.50
C SER A 138 4.65 0.78 8.28
N PRO A 139 5.71 0.33 8.98
CA PRO A 139 6.27 -1.01 8.77
C PRO A 139 5.24 -2.13 8.95
N LEU A 140 4.30 -1.96 9.90
CA LEU A 140 3.21 -2.90 10.14
C LEU A 140 2.29 -3.05 8.93
N ALA A 141 1.96 -1.96 8.24
CA ALA A 141 1.11 -2.03 7.05
C ALA A 141 1.79 -2.79 5.91
N PHE A 142 3.09 -2.58 5.72
CA PHE A 142 3.88 -3.34 4.74
C PHE A 142 3.93 -4.83 5.08
N THR A 143 4.23 -5.17 6.34
CA THR A 143 4.23 -6.56 6.83
C THR A 143 2.88 -7.23 6.58
N VAL A 144 1.77 -6.61 7.01
CA VAL A 144 0.44 -7.20 6.82
C VAL A 144 0.09 -7.32 5.33
N PHE A 145 0.42 -6.33 4.50
CA PHE A 145 0.16 -6.38 3.06
C PHE A 145 0.88 -7.55 2.36
N LEU A 146 2.11 -7.85 2.82
CA LEU A 146 2.90 -8.99 2.37
C LEU A 146 2.33 -10.32 2.91
N GLU A 147 2.13 -10.43 4.22
CA GLU A 147 1.68 -11.66 4.89
C GLU A 147 0.28 -12.09 4.42
N LYS A 148 -0.61 -11.13 4.14
CA LYS A 148 -1.95 -11.36 3.61
C LYS A 148 -1.98 -11.56 2.09
N GLN A 149 -0.82 -11.55 1.44
CA GLN A 149 -0.68 -11.77 0.00
C GLN A 149 -1.60 -10.85 -0.83
N CYS A 150 -1.69 -9.56 -0.45
CA CYS A 150 -2.67 -8.64 -1.03
C CYS A 150 -2.59 -8.52 -2.57
N LEU A 151 -1.41 -8.57 -3.19
CA LEU A 151 -1.29 -8.55 -4.66
C LEU A 151 -1.84 -9.82 -5.30
N GLN A 152 -1.62 -10.99 -4.70
CA GLN A 152 -2.19 -12.25 -5.20
C GLN A 152 -3.70 -12.23 -5.07
N PHE A 153 -4.21 -11.73 -3.94
CA PHE A 153 -5.64 -11.53 -3.75
C PHE A 153 -6.21 -10.60 -4.83
N LEU A 154 -5.67 -9.39 -4.96
CA LEU A 154 -6.13 -8.40 -5.94
C LEU A 154 -6.06 -8.92 -7.38
N GLY A 155 -5.04 -9.69 -7.74
CA GLY A 155 -4.86 -10.27 -9.07
C GLY A 155 -5.91 -11.32 -9.47
N ASN A 156 -6.61 -11.87 -8.48
CA ASN A 156 -7.68 -12.86 -8.69
C ASN A 156 -9.09 -12.25 -8.66
N HIS A 157 -9.21 -10.94 -8.44
CA HIS A 157 -10.49 -10.25 -8.28
C HIS A 157 -10.62 -9.10 -9.29
N THR A 158 -11.83 -8.54 -9.40
CA THR A 158 -12.04 -7.32 -10.20
C THR A 158 -11.29 -6.16 -9.55
N PHE A 159 -10.58 -5.38 -10.35
CA PHE A 159 -9.88 -4.20 -9.86
C PHE A 159 -10.88 -3.12 -9.48
N ARG A 160 -10.55 -2.40 -8.43
CA ARG A 160 -11.33 -1.27 -7.94
C ARG A 160 -10.41 -0.06 -7.89
N GLU A 161 -10.94 1.15 -8.03
CA GLU A 161 -10.13 2.36 -7.96
C GLU A 161 -9.24 2.42 -6.70
N ALA A 162 -9.77 1.92 -5.57
CA ALA A 162 -9.03 1.82 -4.32
C ALA A 162 -7.77 0.93 -4.40
N SER A 163 -7.73 -0.10 -5.26
CA SER A 163 -6.53 -0.93 -5.42
C SER A 163 -5.39 -0.15 -6.06
N VAL A 164 -5.68 0.81 -6.94
CA VAL A 164 -4.66 1.66 -7.57
C VAL A 164 -3.89 2.44 -6.52
N ALA A 165 -4.61 3.09 -5.59
CA ALA A 165 -4.00 3.86 -4.52
C ALA A 165 -3.19 2.97 -3.57
N MET A 166 -3.75 1.83 -3.14
CA MET A 166 -3.05 0.88 -2.26
C MET A 166 -1.75 0.36 -2.89
N VAL A 167 -1.81 -0.11 -4.14
CA VAL A 167 -0.64 -0.66 -4.85
C VAL A 167 0.37 0.44 -5.16
N SER A 168 -0.08 1.65 -5.54
CA SER A 168 0.79 2.80 -5.77
C SER A 168 1.59 3.16 -4.51
N GLU A 169 0.93 3.23 -3.36
CA GLU A 169 1.60 3.57 -2.11
C GLU A 169 2.51 2.45 -1.60
N TYR A 170 2.15 1.19 -1.82
CA TYR A 170 3.01 0.04 -1.54
C TYR A 170 4.29 0.09 -2.37
N VAL A 171 4.19 0.26 -3.69
CA VAL A 171 5.35 0.35 -4.59
C VAL A 171 6.21 1.57 -4.26
N ALA A 172 5.60 2.73 -4.04
CA ALA A 172 6.31 3.95 -3.69
C ALA A 172 7.06 3.82 -2.35
N GLY A 173 6.52 3.06 -1.40
CA GLY A 173 7.19 2.83 -0.12
C GLY A 173 8.38 1.90 -0.23
N ILE A 174 8.25 0.78 -0.96
CA ILE A 174 9.40 -0.09 -1.24
C ILE A 174 10.50 0.71 -1.95
N PHE A 175 10.11 1.59 -2.88
CA PHE A 175 11.05 2.44 -3.60
C PHE A 175 11.78 3.42 -2.66
N ALA A 176 11.06 4.08 -1.75
CA ALA A 176 11.65 4.96 -0.75
C ALA A 176 12.59 4.21 0.22
N MET A 177 12.19 3.00 0.64
CA MET A 177 13.01 2.10 1.47
C MET A 177 14.32 1.73 0.76
N GLN A 178 14.27 1.39 -0.52
CA GLN A 178 15.45 1.04 -1.32
C GLN A 178 16.47 2.18 -1.44
N HIS A 179 15.99 3.42 -1.49
CA HIS A 179 16.83 4.61 -1.62
C HIS A 179 17.24 5.21 -0.26
N GLY A 180 16.90 4.55 0.86
CA GLY A 180 17.26 4.99 2.21
C GLY A 180 16.64 6.33 2.62
N SER A 181 15.55 6.75 1.98
CA SER A 181 14.91 8.05 2.25
C SER A 181 14.17 8.08 3.59
N ASP A 182 13.78 6.92 4.13
CA ASP A 182 12.99 6.77 5.36
C ASP A 182 13.79 6.24 6.56
N GLY A 183 15.13 6.24 6.48
CA GLY A 183 16.02 5.75 7.53
C GLY A 183 16.49 4.30 7.35
N ALA A 184 17.05 3.70 8.40
CA ALA A 184 17.62 2.36 8.37
C ALA A 184 16.50 1.29 8.32
N VAL A 185 16.10 0.90 7.11
CA VAL A 185 15.20 -0.23 6.87
C VAL A 185 16.00 -1.52 6.96
N ASP A 186 15.41 -2.56 7.54
CA ASP A 186 16.00 -3.91 7.52
C ASP A 186 16.12 -4.40 6.07
N ALA A 187 17.36 -4.59 5.60
CA ALA A 187 17.65 -5.05 4.24
C ALA A 187 17.00 -6.40 3.92
N ALA A 188 16.84 -7.28 4.92
CA ALA A 188 16.15 -8.55 4.73
C ALA A 188 14.65 -8.35 4.45
N MET A 189 14.01 -7.43 5.18
CA MET A 189 12.60 -7.07 4.97
C MET A 189 12.40 -6.41 3.59
N LEU A 190 13.29 -5.50 3.19
CA LEU A 190 13.25 -4.90 1.85
C LEU A 190 13.34 -5.98 0.76
N GLN A 191 14.28 -6.93 0.89
CA GLN A 191 14.42 -8.01 -0.08
C GLN A 191 13.16 -8.88 -0.17
N LEU A 192 12.52 -9.20 0.96
CA LEU A 192 11.26 -9.96 0.98
C LEU A 192 10.15 -9.25 0.19
N HIS A 193 10.03 -7.92 0.34
CA HIS A 193 9.06 -7.13 -0.42
C HIS A 193 9.39 -7.09 -1.92
N MET A 194 10.68 -6.96 -2.26
CA MET A 194 11.13 -6.99 -3.66
C MET A 194 10.86 -8.35 -4.31
N ASP A 195 11.19 -9.46 -3.65
CA ASP A 195 10.96 -10.82 -4.15
C ASP A 195 9.46 -11.11 -4.32
N TYR A 196 8.65 -10.66 -3.37
CA TYR A 196 7.20 -10.78 -3.45
C TYR A 196 6.63 -9.98 -4.63
N LEU A 197 7.06 -8.74 -4.83
CA LEU A 197 6.61 -7.89 -5.92
C LEU A 197 7.04 -8.41 -7.30
N HIS A 198 8.27 -8.93 -7.41
CA HIS A 198 8.84 -9.46 -8.66
C HIS A 198 8.49 -10.93 -8.93
N ASN A 199 7.66 -11.56 -8.08
CA ASN A 199 6.99 -12.78 -8.49
C ASN A 199 6.20 -12.52 -9.80
N PRO A 200 6.33 -13.35 -10.86
CA PRO A 200 5.75 -13.05 -12.18
C PRO A 200 4.24 -12.77 -12.18
N HIS A 201 3.49 -13.36 -11.26
CA HIS A 201 2.06 -13.10 -11.12
C HIS A 201 1.81 -11.75 -10.44
N ASN A 202 2.51 -11.47 -9.34
CA ASN A 202 2.36 -10.21 -8.59
C ASN A 202 2.83 -9.00 -9.39
N LEU A 203 3.91 -9.13 -10.15
CA LEU A 203 4.42 -8.05 -11.01
C LEU A 203 3.40 -7.70 -12.08
N PHE A 204 2.83 -8.71 -12.74
CA PHE A 204 1.75 -8.52 -13.72
C PHE A 204 0.52 -7.87 -13.09
N THR A 205 0.09 -8.33 -11.91
CA THR A 205 -1.04 -7.73 -11.19
C THR A 205 -0.77 -6.28 -10.84
N ALA A 206 0.38 -5.97 -10.24
CA ALA A 206 0.75 -4.61 -9.86
C ALA A 206 0.82 -3.70 -11.08
N CYS A 207 1.48 -4.12 -12.17
CA CYS A 207 1.53 -3.36 -13.42
C CYS A 207 0.14 -3.11 -13.99
N SER A 208 -0.72 -4.13 -14.01
CA SER A 208 -2.08 -4.01 -14.55
C SER A 208 -2.91 -3.03 -13.73
N ILE A 209 -2.88 -3.13 -12.39
CA ILE A 209 -3.58 -2.21 -11.48
C ILE A 209 -3.07 -0.77 -11.64
N LEU A 210 -1.75 -0.56 -11.69
CA LEU A 210 -1.16 0.77 -11.82
C LEU A 210 -1.38 1.39 -13.20
N ALA A 211 -1.56 0.56 -14.23
CA ALA A 211 -1.95 1.00 -15.55
C ALA A 211 -3.44 1.35 -15.62
N THR A 212 -4.31 0.68 -14.86
CA THR A 212 -5.75 0.95 -14.85
C THR A 212 -6.12 1.99 -13.79
N HIS A 213 -6.10 3.28 -14.11
CA HIS A 213 -6.38 4.36 -13.14
C HIS A 213 -7.88 4.76 -13.12
N GLY A 214 -8.78 3.83 -13.40
CA GLY A 214 -10.21 4.10 -13.51
C GLY A 214 -10.50 5.14 -14.60
N MET A 215 -11.56 5.92 -14.37
CA MET A 215 -12.03 6.95 -15.31
C MET A 215 -11.06 8.13 -15.50
N ASN A 216 -9.94 8.17 -14.79
CA ASN A 216 -8.96 9.24 -14.89
C ASN A 216 -7.82 8.85 -15.85
N ASN A 217 -7.80 9.43 -17.04
CA ASN A 217 -6.73 9.25 -18.05
C ASN A 217 -5.45 10.03 -17.71
N ASN A 218 -5.05 10.06 -16.44
CA ASN A 218 -3.87 10.79 -16.02
C ASN A 218 -2.60 9.99 -16.34
N ARG A 219 -2.17 10.07 -17.59
CA ARG A 219 -0.94 9.43 -18.10
C ARG A 219 0.31 9.78 -17.31
N SER A 220 0.37 10.96 -16.69
CA SER A 220 1.51 11.33 -15.83
C SER A 220 1.58 10.46 -14.58
N VAL A 221 0.44 10.09 -13.99
CA VAL A 221 0.38 9.22 -12.81
C VAL A 221 0.73 7.79 -13.18
N ILE A 222 0.19 7.29 -14.30
CA ILE A 222 0.56 5.97 -14.84
C ILE A 222 2.07 5.90 -15.07
N HIS A 223 2.64 6.87 -15.78
CA HIS A 223 4.07 6.93 -16.04
C HIS A 223 4.89 6.91 -14.74
N ARG A 224 4.57 7.79 -13.78
CA ARG A 224 5.25 7.84 -12.48
C ARG A 224 5.19 6.50 -11.75
N ASN A 225 4.02 5.87 -11.70
CA ASN A 225 3.80 4.61 -10.99
C ASN A 225 4.54 3.44 -11.66
N ILE A 226 4.46 3.33 -12.99
CA ILE A 226 5.18 2.31 -13.75
C ILE A 226 6.70 2.49 -13.61
N MET A 227 7.19 3.73 -13.71
CA MET A 227 8.62 4.01 -13.53
C MET A 227 9.11 3.68 -12.12
N ALA A 228 8.34 4.01 -11.08
CA ALA A 228 8.68 3.62 -9.71
C ALA A 228 8.78 2.10 -9.55
N LEU A 229 7.87 1.34 -10.17
CA LEU A 229 7.90 -0.12 -10.15
C LEU A 229 9.11 -0.71 -10.88
N VAL A 230 9.42 -0.20 -12.08
CA VAL A 230 10.57 -0.66 -12.90
C VAL A 230 11.89 -0.39 -12.21
N GLN A 231 12.04 0.79 -11.61
CA GLN A 231 13.29 1.19 -10.96
C GLN A 231 13.63 0.34 -9.72
N LEU A 232 12.66 -0.37 -9.12
CA LEU A 232 12.93 -1.30 -8.03
C LEU A 232 13.87 -2.43 -8.46
N HIS A 233 13.63 -3.02 -9.63
CA HIS A 233 14.48 -4.07 -10.17
C HIS A 233 14.56 -4.02 -11.71
N PRO A 234 15.35 -3.09 -12.27
CA PRO A 234 15.35 -2.79 -13.70
C PRO A 234 16.00 -3.86 -14.57
N ARG A 235 16.58 -4.93 -13.99
CA ARG A 235 17.26 -6.00 -14.73
C ARG A 235 16.60 -7.37 -14.53
N ASP A 236 15.40 -7.39 -13.96
CA ASP A 236 14.68 -8.63 -13.73
C ASP A 236 14.09 -9.18 -15.05
N ALA A 237 14.37 -10.45 -15.36
CA ALA A 237 13.84 -11.10 -16.56
C ALA A 237 12.31 -11.29 -16.53
N THR A 238 11.67 -11.19 -15.36
CA THR A 238 10.21 -11.25 -15.21
C THR A 238 9.49 -10.09 -15.91
N TRP A 239 10.19 -8.99 -16.22
CA TRP A 239 9.66 -7.90 -17.02
C TRP A 239 9.26 -8.33 -18.44
N ASP A 240 9.99 -9.25 -19.07
CA ASP A 240 9.63 -9.75 -20.40
C ASP A 240 8.30 -10.51 -20.36
N GLU A 241 8.10 -11.33 -19.34
CA GLU A 241 6.83 -12.04 -19.13
C GLU A 241 5.69 -11.07 -18.81
N CYS A 242 5.94 -10.08 -17.95
CA CYS A 242 4.96 -9.05 -17.59
C CYS A 242 4.51 -8.27 -18.83
N ARG A 243 5.46 -7.74 -19.62
CA ARG A 243 5.18 -7.01 -20.88
C ARG A 243 4.37 -7.86 -21.85
N ARG A 244 4.74 -9.13 -22.04
CA ARG A 244 3.99 -10.05 -22.90
C ARG A 244 2.54 -10.22 -22.40
N LYS A 245 2.34 -10.48 -21.10
CA LYS A 245 0.98 -10.64 -20.53
C LYS A 245 0.14 -9.37 -20.65
N LEU A 246 0.74 -8.18 -20.51
CA LEU A 246 0.02 -6.92 -20.71
C LEU A 246 -0.43 -6.74 -22.16
N ARG A 247 0.41 -7.11 -23.15
CA ARG A 247 0.01 -7.13 -24.57
C ARG A 247 -1.13 -8.12 -24.81
N ASP A 248 -0.98 -9.34 -24.31
CA ASP A 248 -2.02 -10.39 -24.38
C ASP A 248 -3.35 -9.90 -23.78
N LEU A 249 -3.30 -9.18 -22.64
CA LEU A 249 -4.46 -8.62 -21.95
C LEU A 249 -5.21 -7.61 -22.85
N VAL A 250 -4.50 -6.69 -23.49
CA VAL A 250 -5.09 -5.67 -24.37
C VAL A 250 -5.72 -6.29 -25.63
N GLU A 251 -5.06 -7.29 -26.21
CA GLU A 251 -5.50 -7.92 -27.47
C GLU A 251 -6.69 -8.88 -27.29
N SER A 252 -6.67 -9.68 -26.23
CA SER A 252 -7.63 -10.78 -26.04
C SER A 252 -8.81 -10.45 -25.13
N ASP A 253 -8.89 -9.21 -24.62
CA ASP A 253 -9.79 -8.82 -23.52
C ASP A 253 -9.57 -9.64 -22.22
N GLY A 254 -8.51 -10.45 -22.16
CA GLY A 254 -8.08 -11.17 -20.96
C GLY A 254 -9.09 -12.16 -20.38
N ARG A 255 -9.95 -12.80 -21.19
CA ARG A 255 -11.08 -13.64 -20.71
C ARG A 255 -12.06 -12.84 -19.83
N ASP A 256 -12.65 -11.81 -20.41
CA ASP A 256 -13.62 -10.93 -19.77
C ASP A 256 -13.02 -10.06 -18.66
N PHE A 257 -11.69 -9.82 -18.69
CA PHE A 257 -11.04 -9.04 -17.66
C PHE A 257 -11.66 -7.66 -17.55
N PHE A 258 -11.82 -6.95 -18.68
CA PHE A 258 -12.35 -5.60 -18.70
C PHE A 258 -13.86 -5.56 -18.49
N SER A 259 -14.61 -6.50 -19.06
CA SER A 259 -16.07 -6.54 -18.93
C SER A 259 -16.55 -6.92 -17.53
N LYS A 260 -15.71 -7.57 -16.73
CA LYS A 260 -15.95 -7.81 -15.30
C LYS A 260 -15.55 -6.64 -14.41
N GLN A 261 -14.79 -5.67 -14.90
CA GLN A 261 -14.42 -4.51 -14.09
C GLN A 261 -15.66 -3.69 -13.76
N LEU A 262 -15.65 -3.14 -12.54
CA LEU A 262 -16.77 -2.42 -11.97
C LEU A 262 -16.35 -0.96 -11.73
N THR A 263 -17.18 -0.03 -12.20
CA THR A 263 -17.01 1.40 -11.95
C THR A 263 -18.13 1.94 -11.08
N TRP A 264 -17.84 3.04 -10.41
CA TRP A 264 -18.74 3.73 -9.49
C TRP A 264 -19.35 4.95 -10.15
N THR A 265 -20.67 5.03 -10.25
CA THR A 265 -21.37 6.17 -10.87
C THR A 265 -22.08 7.04 -9.85
N GLY A 266 -21.33 7.75 -8.97
CA GLY A 266 -21.78 8.88 -8.14
C GLY A 266 -22.91 8.68 -7.11
N TYR A 267 -23.82 7.73 -7.34
CA TYR A 267 -25.08 7.49 -6.63
C TYR A 267 -25.18 6.02 -6.18
N ASP A 268 -24.10 5.48 -5.61
CA ASP A 268 -24.02 4.10 -5.08
C ASP A 268 -24.28 2.96 -6.08
N GLU A 269 -24.45 3.27 -7.37
CA GLU A 269 -24.56 2.26 -8.41
C GLU A 269 -23.17 1.81 -8.86
N ILE A 270 -22.91 0.53 -8.61
CA ILE A 270 -21.79 -0.20 -9.19
C ILE A 270 -22.28 -0.82 -10.49
N ARG A 271 -21.62 -0.49 -11.61
CA ARG A 271 -21.95 -1.09 -12.91
C ARG A 271 -20.70 -1.60 -13.62
N PRO A 272 -20.85 -2.57 -14.53
CA PRO A 272 -19.78 -2.93 -15.45
C PRO A 272 -19.33 -1.73 -16.28
N LEU A 273 -18.06 -1.76 -16.71
CA LEU A 273 -17.53 -0.78 -17.66
C LEU A 273 -18.31 -0.80 -18.99
N HIS A 274 -18.57 0.38 -19.53
CA HIS A 274 -19.06 0.56 -20.89
C HIS A 274 -17.93 0.38 -21.90
N THR A 275 -18.28 0.21 -23.18
CA THR A 275 -17.31 -0.09 -24.25
C THR A 275 -16.24 0.99 -24.41
N ASP A 276 -16.60 2.26 -24.25
CA ASP A 276 -15.69 3.40 -24.27
C ASP A 276 -14.74 3.41 -23.06
N GLU A 277 -15.25 3.07 -21.87
CA GLU A 277 -14.43 2.94 -20.65
C GLU A 277 -13.46 1.75 -20.74
N ILE A 278 -13.91 0.60 -21.27
CA ILE A 278 -13.04 -0.55 -21.56
C ILE A 278 -11.93 -0.16 -22.52
N GLN A 279 -12.26 0.60 -23.57
CA GLN A 279 -11.28 1.06 -24.54
C GLN A 279 -10.28 2.04 -23.90
N LEU A 280 -10.73 2.91 -23.01
CA LEU A 280 -9.88 3.81 -22.25
C LEU A 280 -8.88 3.03 -21.37
N GLU A 281 -9.34 2.01 -20.64
CA GLU A 281 -8.46 1.15 -19.82
C GLU A 281 -7.44 0.40 -20.68
N LYS A 282 -7.85 -0.10 -21.86
CA LYS A 282 -6.92 -0.69 -22.84
C LYS A 282 -5.88 0.32 -23.32
N GLU A 283 -6.28 1.57 -23.57
CA GLU A 283 -5.35 2.64 -23.96
C GLU A 283 -4.37 2.99 -22.84
N ASN A 284 -4.81 2.99 -21.59
CA ASN A 284 -3.93 3.19 -20.44
C ASN A 284 -2.89 2.05 -20.32
N ILE A 285 -3.30 0.79 -20.52
CA ILE A 285 -2.37 -0.34 -20.54
C ILE A 285 -1.41 -0.27 -21.73
N ARG A 286 -1.88 0.11 -22.93
CA ARG A 286 -0.99 0.37 -24.08
C ARG A 286 0.04 1.44 -23.77
N TYR A 287 -0.37 2.50 -23.09
CA TYR A 287 0.54 3.55 -22.65
C TYR A 287 1.57 3.04 -21.63
N ALA A 288 1.15 2.23 -20.65
CA ALA A 288 2.08 1.59 -19.71
C ALA A 288 3.10 0.67 -20.43
N ILE A 289 2.65 -0.11 -21.43
CA ILE A 289 3.54 -0.94 -22.27
C ILE A 289 4.57 -0.06 -23.00
N HIS A 290 4.14 1.08 -23.56
CA HIS A 290 5.06 2.01 -24.22
C HIS A 290 6.12 2.57 -23.25
N VAL A 291 5.73 2.92 -22.03
CA VAL A 291 6.68 3.38 -20.99
C VAL A 291 7.69 2.27 -20.66
N LEU A 292 7.24 1.02 -20.56
CA LEU A 292 8.12 -0.13 -20.33
C LEU A 292 9.07 -0.36 -21.51
N ASP A 293 8.56 -0.38 -22.74
CA ASP A 293 9.36 -0.61 -23.94
C ASP A 293 10.40 0.50 -24.13
N ASP A 294 10.02 1.77 -23.93
CA ASP A 294 10.97 2.88 -23.92
C ASP A 294 12.08 2.65 -22.89
N PHE A 295 11.74 2.26 -21.66
CA PHE A 295 12.75 2.04 -20.62
C PHE A 295 13.76 0.96 -21.01
N PHE A 296 13.28 -0.22 -21.44
CA PHE A 296 14.14 -1.36 -21.72
C PHE A 296 14.88 -1.29 -23.07
N ASP A 297 14.26 -0.69 -24.09
CA ASP A 297 14.86 -0.62 -25.43
C ASP A 297 15.92 0.48 -25.53
N HIS A 298 15.80 1.56 -24.74
CA HIS A 298 16.83 2.61 -24.70
C HIS A 298 18.10 2.17 -23.93
N GLU A 299 17.99 1.27 -22.94
CA GLU A 299 19.18 0.73 -22.25
C GLU A 299 20.02 -0.17 -23.18
N GLY A 300 19.39 -0.89 -24.11
CA GLY A 300 20.08 -1.73 -25.10
C GLY A 300 20.94 -0.97 -26.12
N HIS A 301 20.73 0.33 -26.27
CA HIS A 301 21.44 1.19 -27.24
C HIS A 301 22.55 2.05 -26.65
N THR A 302 22.86 1.91 -25.35
CA THR A 302 24.10 2.48 -24.80
C THR A 302 25.28 1.57 -25.18
N VAL A 303 25.58 1.55 -26.47
CA VAL A 303 26.84 1.05 -27.01
C VAL A 303 27.93 1.91 -26.38
N VAL A 304 28.59 1.36 -25.36
CA VAL A 304 29.91 1.83 -24.94
C VAL A 304 30.75 1.90 -26.22
N PRO A 305 31.32 3.06 -26.58
CA PRO A 305 32.38 3.09 -27.57
C PRO A 305 33.55 2.32 -26.99
N SER A 306 33.65 1.03 -27.33
CA SER A 306 34.87 0.24 -27.19
C SER A 306 35.88 0.69 -28.23
N GLU A 307 36.27 1.96 -28.18
CA GLU A 307 37.44 2.46 -28.88
C GLU A 307 38.10 3.51 -28.02
N LEU A 308 38.99 3.05 -27.14
CA LEU A 308 40.31 3.65 -26.91
C LEU A 308 41.15 2.59 -26.18
N SER A 309 41.63 1.62 -26.97
CA SER A 309 42.76 0.78 -26.58
C SER A 309 44.02 1.66 -26.50
N PRO A 310 44.90 1.46 -25.50
CA PRO A 310 46.02 2.35 -25.22
C PRO A 310 47.15 2.11 -26.21
N ALA A 311 47.40 3.10 -27.08
CA ALA A 311 48.65 3.15 -27.82
C ALA A 311 49.78 3.52 -26.86
N ALA A 312 50.69 2.57 -26.70
CA ALA A 312 51.96 2.74 -26.03
C ALA A 312 52.74 3.93 -26.60
N THR A 313 53.14 4.85 -25.73
CA THR A 313 54.36 5.64 -25.93
C THR A 313 55.21 5.57 -24.68
N THR A 314 56.32 4.89 -24.88
CA THR A 314 57.49 4.80 -24.03
C THR A 314 58.09 6.18 -23.74
N ASP A 315 58.48 6.34 -22.47
CA ASP A 315 59.78 6.86 -22.05
C ASP A 315 60.07 8.37 -22.20
N ARG A 316 60.06 9.10 -21.07
CA ARG A 316 61.30 9.76 -20.61
C ARG A 316 61.24 10.20 -19.15
N ALA A 317 62.19 9.69 -18.39
CA ALA A 317 62.57 10.11 -17.05
C ALA A 317 63.08 11.57 -16.98
N HIS A 318 62.71 12.28 -15.91
CA HIS A 318 63.54 13.20 -15.12
C HIS A 318 62.76 13.54 -13.83
N ARG A 319 63.13 12.95 -12.68
CA ARG A 319 64.08 13.45 -11.67
C ARG A 319 63.39 14.22 -10.53
N SER A 320 63.47 13.63 -9.32
CA SER A 320 63.76 14.27 -8.00
C SER A 320 62.79 15.33 -7.45
N LEU A 321 62.55 15.54 -6.16
CA LEU A 321 62.87 14.98 -4.83
C LEU A 321 62.16 15.95 -3.85
N PHE A 322 61.84 15.51 -2.62
CA PHE A 322 61.36 16.31 -1.47
C PHE A 322 59.94 16.92 -1.56
N GLY A 323 59.09 16.89 -0.54
CA GLY A 323 59.25 16.41 0.84
C GLY A 323 57.91 16.51 1.58
N MET A 324 57.71 15.58 2.51
CA MET A 324 56.74 15.69 3.61
C MET A 324 57.11 16.89 4.50
N VAL A 325 56.10 17.60 5.03
CA VAL A 325 55.74 17.70 6.47
C VAL A 325 54.61 18.74 6.63
N PRO A 326 53.67 18.53 7.57
CA PRO A 326 52.42 19.28 7.69
C PRO A 326 52.50 20.47 8.65
N TRP A 327 51.48 21.32 8.58
CA TRP A 327 50.94 22.08 9.71
C TRP A 327 49.45 21.80 9.80
#